data_AF-A0A3N5MQY6-F1
#
_entry.id   AF-A0A3N5MQY6-F1
#
_cell.length_a   1.000
_cell.length_b   1.000
_cell.length_c   1.000
_cell.angle_alpha   90.00
_cell.angle_beta   90.00
_cell.angle_gamma   90.00
#
_symmetry.space_group_name_H-M   'P 1'
#
loop_
_entity.id
_entity.type
_entity.pdbx_description
1 polymer ?
#
loop_
_entity_poly.entity_id
_entity_poly.type
_entity_poly.pdbx_seq_one_letter_code
_entity_poly.pdbx_strand_id
1 'polypeptide(L)' 'MIPIWVLTGFLGSGKTTLLGRLLKSPAFSRTAVIINEFGEIGLDHDLVETSTESFVALQT' A
#
# COMPACT_ATOMS: atom_id res chain seq x y z
N MET A 1 14.33 -13.41 10.18
CA MET A 1 14.03 -13.33 8.73
C MET A 1 12.78 -12.49 8.57
N ILE A 2 12.73 -11.53 7.65
CA ILE A 2 11.55 -10.68 7.41
C ILE A 2 10.80 -11.26 6.20
N PRO A 3 9.50 -11.60 6.31
CA PRO A 3 8.74 -12.11 5.17
C PRO A 3 8.56 -11.01 4.12
N ILE A 4 8.66 -11.38 2.84
CA ILE A 4 8.43 -10.48 1.72
C ILE A 4 7.27 -11.00 0.88
N TRP A 5 6.32 -10.13 0.59
CA TRP A 5 5.19 -10.39 -0.30
C TRP A 5 5.24 -9.45 -1.48
N VAL A 6 4.92 -9.96 -2.67
CA VAL A 6 4.85 -9.16 -3.91
C VAL A 6 3.41 -9.18 -4.40
N LEU A 7 2.79 -8.01 -4.49
CA LEU A 7 1.45 -7.83 -5.06
C LEU A 7 1.57 -7.26 -6.48
N THR A 8 1.16 -8.04 -7.48
CA THR A 8 1.22 -7.66 -8.91
C THR A 8 -0.12 -7.88 -9.60
N GLY A 9 -0.28 -7.32 -10.80
CA GLY A 9 -1.49 -7.39 -11.61
C GLY A 9 -1.66 -6.18 -12.54
N PHE A 10 -2.51 -6.32 -13.56
CA PHE A 10 -2.81 -5.26 -14.53
C PHE A 10 -3.40 -3.99 -13.88
N LEU A 11 -3.34 -2.85 -14.59
CA LEU A 11 -4.00 -1.62 -14.13
C LEU A 11 -5.51 -1.87 -13.98
N GLY A 12 -6.10 -1.38 -12.89
CA GLY A 12 -7.52 -1.64 -12.58
C GLY A 12 -7.85 -3.03 -12.03
N SER A 13 -6.86 -3.92 -11.80
CA SER A 13 -7.11 -5.27 -11.27
C SER A 13 -7.48 -5.33 -9.77
N GLY A 14 -7.72 -4.20 -9.11
CA GLY A 14 -8.11 -4.14 -7.70
C GLY A 14 -6.97 -4.33 -6.68
N LYS A 15 -5.70 -4.18 -7.08
CA LYS A 15 -4.53 -4.31 -6.18
C LYS A 15 -4.64 -3.42 -4.94
N THR A 16 -4.98 -2.16 -5.13
CA THR A 16 -5.10 -1.18 -4.03
C THR A 16 -6.22 -1.56 -3.06
N THR A 17 -7.37 -2.01 -3.57
CA THR A 17 -8.47 -2.50 -2.73
C THR A 17 -8.07 -3.72 -1.89
N LEU A 18 -7.31 -4.65 -2.47
CA LEU A 18 -6.81 -5.81 -1.73
C LEU A 18 -5.80 -5.39 -0.66
N LEU A 19 -4.84 -4.52 -1.01
CA LEU A 19 -3.83 -4.00 -0.08
C LEU A 19 -4.50 -3.33 1.13
N GLY A 20 -5.45 -2.43 0.92
CA GLY A 20 -6.18 -1.77 2.00
C GLY A 20 -6.96 -2.74 2.91
N ARG A 21 -7.47 -3.86 2.37
CA ARG A 21 -8.09 -4.92 3.20
C ARG A 21 -7.07 -5.70 4.01
N LEU A 22 -5.90 -5.99 3.44
CA LEU A 22 -4.83 -6.72 4.12
C LEU A 22 -4.25 -5.92 5.29
N LEU A 23 -4.00 -4.61 5.09
CA LEU A 23 -3.43 -3.74 6.13
C LEU A 23 -4.37 -3.52 7.33
N LYS A 24 -5.69 -3.69 7.13
CA LYS A 24 -6.68 -3.67 8.22
C LYS A 24 -6.65 -4.94 9.10
N SER A 25 -5.98 -6.00 8.67
CA SER A 25 -5.87 -7.23 9.45
C SER A 25 -4.78 -7.10 10.52
N PRO A 26 -5.02 -7.55 11.78
CA PRO A 26 -4.01 -7.55 12.83
C PRO A 26 -2.72 -8.30 12.46
N ALA A 27 -2.81 -9.29 11.57
CA ALA A 27 -1.66 -10.05 11.07
C ALA A 27 -0.65 -9.18 10.31
N PHE A 28 -1.09 -8.05 9.74
CA PHE A 28 -0.26 -7.13 8.98
C PHE A 28 0.05 -5.81 9.71
N SER A 29 -0.32 -5.70 10.99
CA SER A 29 -0.14 -4.48 11.82
C SER A 29 1.29 -3.94 11.95
N ARG A 30 2.31 -4.73 11.59
CA ARG A 30 3.73 -4.34 11.59
C ARG A 30 4.38 -4.54 10.22
N THR A 31 3.64 -4.30 9.15
CA THR A 31 4.11 -4.45 7.77
C THR A 31 4.59 -3.11 7.23
N ALA A 32 5.80 -3.08 6.66
CA ALA A 32 6.23 -1.96 5.82
C ALA A 32 5.70 -2.18 4.40
N VAL A 33 5.12 -1.14 3.81
CA VAL A 33 4.54 -1.21 2.46
C VAL A 33 5.37 -0.34 1.53
N ILE A 34 5.73 -0.89 0.37
CA ILE A 34 6.42 -0.17 -0.71
C ILE A 34 5.50 -0.22 -1.91
N ILE A 35 5.08 0.95 -2.38
CA ILE A 35 4.27 1.13 -3.57
C ILE A 35 5.06 1.93 -4.60
N ASN A 36 4.84 1.64 -5.88
CA ASN A 36 5.32 2.47 -6.97
C ASN A 36 4.13 3.28 -7.49
N GLU A 37 4.17 4.60 -7.35
CA GLU A 37 3.18 5.49 -7.95
C GLU A 37 3.68 6.00 -9.31
N PHE A 38 2.82 5.94 -10.34
CA PHE A 38 3.11 6.46 -11.68
C PHE A 38 2.01 7.45 -12.09
N GLY A 39 2.33 8.76 -12.09
CA GLY A 39 1.45 9.88 -12.50
C GLY A 39 0.92 10.75 -11.33
N GLU A 40 0.67 12.05 -11.59
CA GLU A 40 0.24 13.08 -10.60
C GLU A 40 -1.17 12.87 -10.01
N ILE A 41 -1.94 11.89 -10.47
CA ILE A 41 -3.31 11.66 -9.99
C ILE A 41 -3.22 10.66 -8.83
N GLY A 42 -3.01 11.20 -7.63
CA GLY A 42 -3.01 10.46 -6.38
C GLY A 42 -4.36 9.78 -6.14
N LEU A 43 -4.46 8.50 -6.52
CA LEU A 43 -5.52 7.60 -6.08
C LEU A 43 -5.45 7.28 -4.58
N ASP A 44 -4.37 7.68 -3.90
CA ASP A 44 -4.01 7.19 -2.57
C ASP A 44 -4.43 8.11 -1.42
N HIS A 45 -5.21 9.16 -1.64
CA HIS A 45 -5.75 9.94 -0.51
C HIS A 45 -6.84 9.19 0.28
N ASP A 46 -7.59 8.28 -0.36
CA ASP A 46 -8.73 7.58 0.26
C ASP A 46 -8.34 6.27 0.98
N LEU A 47 -7.15 5.72 0.74
CA LEU A 47 -6.67 4.54 1.48
C LEU A 47 -6.05 4.89 2.84
N VAL A 48 -5.63 6.15 3.02
CA VAL A 48 -4.75 6.58 4.11
C VAL A 48 -5.52 7.13 5.31
N GLU A 49 -6.82 7.42 5.19
CA GLU A 49 -7.62 7.99 6.28
C GLU A 49 -7.79 7.08 7.51
N THR A 50 -7.41 5.79 7.46
CA THR A 50 -7.68 4.86 8.57
C THR A 50 -6.49 4.43 9.43
N SER A 51 -5.26 4.84 9.11
CA SER A 51 -4.09 4.46 9.89
C SER A 51 -3.20 5.67 10.12
N THR A 52 -2.78 5.88 11.38
CA THR A 52 -1.74 6.84 11.75
C THR A 52 -0.39 6.36 11.22
N GLU A 53 -0.23 6.36 9.90
CA GLU A 53 0.94 5.84 9.20
C GLU A 53 1.89 6.98 8.82
N SER A 54 3.19 6.81 9.09
CA SER A 54 4.23 7.72 8.65
C SER A 54 4.56 7.41 7.19
N PHE A 55 4.06 8.23 6.27
CA PHE A 55 4.39 8.15 4.87
C PHE A 55 5.79 8.74 4.62
N VAL A 56 6.66 7.99 3.95
CA VAL A 56 7.99 8.45 3.53
C VAL A 56 8.08 8.29 2.02
N ALA A 57 8.09 9.41 1.31
CA ALA A 57 8.31 9.42 -0.13
C ALA A 57 9.79 9.10 -0.41
N LEU A 58 10.03 8.04 -1.19
CA LEU A 58 11.36 7.69 -1.66
C LEU A 58 11.55 8.28 -3.06
N GLN A 59 12.36 9.33 -3.15
CA GLN A 59 12.78 9.91 -4.42
C GLN A 59 14.18 9.41 -4.77
N THR A 60 14.39 9.05 -6.04
CA THR A 60 15.74 8.79 -6.61
C THR A 60 16.32 10.09 -7.12
#